data_AF-A0AAD3DWM9-F1
#
_entry.id   AF-A0AAD3DWM9-F1
#
_cell.length_a   1.000
_cell.length_b   1.000
_cell.length_c   1.000
_cell.angle_alpha   90.00
_cell.angle_beta   90.00
_cell.angle_gamma   90.00
#
_symmetry.space_group_name_H-M   'P 1'
#
loop_
_entity.id
_entity.type
_entity.pdbx_description
1 polymer ?
#
loop_
_entity_poly.entity_id
_entity_poly.type
_entity_poly.pdbx_seq_one_letter_code
_entity_poly.pdbx_strand_id
1 'polypeptide(L)'
;MAAPEGVDAVELKRVLRRARSYRFQGQELLRLMANSSTRICPPPEQREALIEQSHRRLGHFGMRRTAGLIKLSYWWSGMHADVSSVVSRCKLCDRANTTGNVRPEELQPLPIKGPMYRWGVDLCGPFPETARGDRYVMVAIEHFSKHIELIPLPDKTAKSTAQAFLSNVLARFSAPAEVLTDRGAEWQGEFAALLEQCAIDHRETSAEHPQTDGAAERIVQVVKRGLRKYCAQEGRAQAWDEFLPWMALGYRCSPQASTRMTPYFLLYGVDPVVPPAVRERFAEPLDPTNEQEFKRFLQAEEARQGR
;
A
#
# COMPACT_ATOMS: atom_id res chain seq x y z
N MET A 1 -9.02 41.33 11.94
CA MET A 1 -8.61 41.26 10.52
C MET A 1 -9.72 41.87 9.69
N ALA A 2 -9.42 42.89 8.89
CA ALA A 2 -10.36 43.42 7.90
C ALA A 2 -10.62 42.36 6.80
N ALA A 3 -11.80 42.41 6.18
CA ALA A 3 -12.13 41.54 5.05
C ALA A 3 -11.14 41.79 3.89
N PRO A 4 -10.66 40.77 3.18
CA PRO A 4 -10.00 40.96 1.90
C PRO A 4 -10.94 41.71 0.94
N GLU A 5 -10.36 42.49 0.04
CA GLU A 5 -11.09 43.29 -0.95
C GLU A 5 -11.99 42.38 -1.81
N GLY A 6 -13.27 42.73 -1.95
CA GLY A 6 -14.26 41.97 -2.72
C GLY A 6 -14.99 40.84 -1.97
N VAL A 7 -14.71 40.62 -0.68
CA VAL A 7 -15.38 39.59 0.13
C VAL A 7 -16.51 40.21 0.96
N ASP A 8 -17.76 39.78 0.70
CA ASP A 8 -18.90 40.26 1.48
C ASP A 8 -18.92 39.71 2.92
N ALA A 9 -19.77 40.26 3.79
CA ALA A 9 -19.83 39.86 5.20
C ALA A 9 -20.27 38.38 5.41
N VAL A 10 -21.07 37.84 4.51
CA VAL A 10 -21.56 36.45 4.56
C VAL A 10 -20.45 35.48 4.19
N GLU A 11 -19.72 35.80 3.12
CA GLU A 11 -18.57 35.06 2.65
C GLU A 11 -17.42 35.11 3.64
N LEU A 12 -17.14 36.29 4.22
CA LEU A 12 -16.15 36.43 5.29
C LEU A 12 -16.49 35.52 6.48
N LYS A 13 -17.74 35.53 6.95
CA LYS A 13 -18.19 34.67 8.05
C LYS A 13 -18.04 33.18 7.72
N ARG A 14 -18.33 32.79 6.48
CA ARG A 14 -18.16 31.41 5.98
C ARG A 14 -16.68 31.01 5.92
N VAL A 15 -15.80 31.88 5.43
CA VAL A 15 -14.35 31.66 5.35
C VAL A 15 -13.77 31.52 6.75
N LEU A 16 -14.05 32.47 7.66
CA LEU A 16 -13.57 32.42 9.04
C LEU A 16 -14.01 31.13 9.76
N ARG A 17 -15.25 30.67 9.55
CA ARG A 17 -15.72 29.40 10.10
C ARG A 17 -14.90 28.21 9.59
N ARG A 18 -14.58 28.16 8.30
CA ARG A 18 -13.76 27.08 7.70
C ARG A 18 -12.29 27.18 8.13
N ALA A 19 -11.77 28.40 8.23
CA ALA A 19 -10.38 28.72 8.60
C ALA A 19 -10.00 28.20 10.00
N ARG A 20 -10.97 28.00 10.92
CA ARG A 20 -10.73 27.45 12.27
C ARG A 20 -9.98 26.12 12.31
N SER A 21 -10.05 25.37 11.22
CA SER A 21 -9.40 24.07 11.10
C SER A 21 -8.22 24.09 10.12
N TYR A 22 -7.68 25.29 9.88
CA TYR A 22 -6.41 25.49 9.19
C TYR A 22 -5.47 26.33 10.06
N ARG A 23 -4.17 26.16 9.84
CA ARG A 23 -3.12 26.97 10.46
C ARG A 23 -1.95 27.13 9.50
N PHE A 24 -1.21 28.21 9.62
CA PHE A 24 0.06 28.37 8.91
C PHE A 24 1.22 27.89 9.78
N GLN A 25 2.18 27.20 9.16
CA GLN A 25 3.48 26.89 9.75
C GLN A 25 4.57 27.31 8.76
N GLY A 26 5.25 28.42 9.04
CA GLY A 26 6.11 29.07 8.05
C GLY A 26 5.30 29.49 6.81
N GLN A 27 5.68 28.98 5.64
CA GLN A 27 4.99 29.24 4.36
C GLN A 27 3.94 28.18 4.02
N GLU A 28 3.80 27.12 4.82
CA GLU A 28 2.89 26.02 4.53
C GLU A 28 1.52 26.23 5.21
N LEU A 29 0.44 26.02 4.45
CA LEU A 29 -0.91 25.94 4.99
C LEU A 29 -1.19 24.50 5.43
N LEU A 30 -1.61 24.31 6.68
CA LEU A 30 -1.94 23.00 7.24
C LEU A 30 -3.43 22.91 7.56
N ARG A 31 -4.04 21.75 7.31
CA ARG A 31 -5.40 21.39 7.70
C ARG A 31 -5.37 20.49 8.93
N LEU A 32 -6.13 20.84 9.96
CA LEU A 32 -6.43 19.96 11.10
C LEU A 32 -7.58 19.02 10.74
N MET A 33 -7.32 17.72 10.87
CA MET A 33 -8.27 16.63 10.61
C MET A 33 -9.03 16.25 11.89
N ALA A 34 -10.15 15.54 11.74
CA ALA A 34 -10.98 15.12 12.89
C ALA A 34 -10.27 14.17 13.87
N ASN A 35 -9.27 13.44 13.38
CA ASN A 35 -8.39 12.58 14.19
C ASN A 35 -7.18 13.34 14.76
N SER A 36 -7.23 14.67 14.81
CA SER A 36 -6.17 15.57 15.27
C SER A 36 -4.86 15.55 14.47
N SER A 37 -4.77 14.75 13.40
CA SER A 37 -3.62 14.78 12.50
C SER A 37 -3.70 15.98 11.55
N THR A 38 -2.55 16.42 11.03
CA THR A 38 -2.49 17.51 10.05
C THR A 38 -2.17 17.02 8.65
N ARG A 39 -2.55 17.84 7.67
CA ARG A 39 -2.22 17.63 6.26
C ARG A 39 -1.77 18.93 5.64
N ILE A 40 -0.78 18.87 4.76
CA ILE A 40 -0.34 20.02 3.97
C ILE A 40 -1.41 20.35 2.94
N CYS A 41 -1.75 21.62 2.82
CA CYS A 41 -2.65 22.16 1.81
C CYS A 41 -1.82 22.81 0.70
N PRO A 42 -1.47 22.06 -0.36
CA PRO A 42 -0.67 22.61 -1.44
C PRO A 42 -1.45 23.73 -2.17
N PRO A 43 -0.75 24.77 -2.62
CA PRO A 43 -1.30 25.77 -3.53
C PRO A 43 -1.94 25.10 -4.77
N PRO A 44 -3.04 25.65 -5.31
CA PRO A 44 -3.73 25.08 -6.47
C PRO A 44 -2.80 24.69 -7.64
N GLU A 45 -1.84 25.53 -7.96
CA GLU A 45 -0.87 25.37 -9.04
C GLU A 45 0.09 24.19 -8.87
N GLN A 46 0.28 23.67 -7.65
CA GLN A 46 1.16 22.54 -7.38
C GLN A 46 0.45 21.19 -7.39
N ARG A 47 -0.89 21.18 -7.31
CA ARG A 47 -1.69 19.96 -7.10
C ARG A 47 -1.59 18.98 -8.25
N GLU A 48 -1.62 19.46 -9.49
CA GLU A 48 -1.55 18.61 -10.68
C GLU A 48 -0.21 17.87 -10.75
N ALA A 49 0.90 18.61 -10.62
CA ALA A 49 2.25 18.03 -10.59
C ALA A 49 2.42 17.01 -9.45
N LEU A 50 1.90 17.32 -8.26
CA LEU A 50 1.89 16.40 -7.11
C LEU A 50 1.15 15.09 -7.42
N ILE A 51 -0.05 15.18 -8.02
CA ILE A 51 -0.82 13.99 -8.39
C ILE A 51 -0.08 13.18 -9.44
N GLU A 52 0.45 13.82 -10.48
CA GLU A 52 1.19 13.12 -11.54
C GLU A 52 2.42 12.41 -11.00
N GLN A 53 3.23 13.09 -10.20
CA GLN A 53 4.42 12.51 -9.59
C GLN A 53 4.05 11.33 -8.70
N SER A 54 3.01 11.48 -7.88
CA SER A 54 2.52 10.39 -7.00
C SER A 54 2.01 9.20 -7.83
N HIS A 55 1.21 9.45 -8.86
CA HIS A 55 0.68 8.40 -9.73
C HIS A 55 1.78 7.63 -10.46
N ARG A 56 2.81 8.31 -10.99
CA ARG A 56 3.95 7.69 -11.66
C ARG A 56 4.82 6.91 -10.69
N ARG A 57 5.14 7.50 -9.52
CA ARG A 57 5.97 6.87 -8.48
C ARG A 57 5.36 5.59 -7.91
N LEU A 58 4.03 5.47 -7.93
CA LEU A 58 3.29 4.28 -7.49
C LEU A 58 3.05 3.27 -8.63
N GLY A 59 3.68 3.44 -9.79
CA GLY A 59 3.53 2.58 -10.95
C GLY A 59 2.12 2.55 -11.48
N HIS A 60 1.54 3.73 -11.62
CA HIS A 60 0.28 3.91 -12.30
C HIS A 60 -0.91 3.21 -11.63
N PHE A 61 -0.90 3.18 -10.30
CA PHE A 61 -2.07 2.79 -9.55
C PHE A 61 -3.29 3.65 -9.88
N GLY A 62 -4.46 3.03 -9.81
CA GLY A 62 -5.74 3.67 -10.13
C GLY A 62 -6.11 4.76 -9.14
N MET A 63 -7.10 5.58 -9.52
CA MET A 63 -7.53 6.81 -8.83
C MET A 63 -7.70 6.64 -7.31
N ARG A 64 -8.33 5.54 -6.87
CA ARG A 64 -8.58 5.28 -5.43
C ARG A 64 -7.30 5.15 -4.62
N ARG A 65 -6.30 4.43 -5.14
CA ARG A 65 -5.02 4.20 -4.44
C ARG A 65 -4.14 5.45 -4.48
N THR A 66 -4.08 6.13 -5.63
CA THR A 66 -3.38 7.41 -5.75
C THR A 66 -3.93 8.44 -4.75
N ALA A 67 -5.27 8.57 -4.67
CA ALA A 67 -5.90 9.45 -3.68
C ALA A 67 -5.64 8.98 -2.25
N GLY A 68 -5.69 7.67 -1.99
CA GLY A 68 -5.41 7.08 -0.68
C GLY A 68 -4.04 7.50 -0.14
N LEU A 69 -3.00 7.40 -0.97
CA LEU A 69 -1.66 7.81 -0.57
C LEU A 69 -1.51 9.33 -0.41
N ILE A 70 -2.01 10.12 -1.37
CA ILE A 70 -1.92 11.58 -1.30
C ILE A 70 -2.58 12.11 -0.02
N LYS A 71 -3.71 11.52 0.37
CA LYS A 71 -4.43 11.86 1.61
C LYS A 71 -3.65 11.60 2.89
N LEU A 72 -2.55 10.86 2.87
CA LEU A 72 -1.75 10.64 4.07
C LEU A 72 -0.94 11.90 4.46
N SER A 73 -0.49 12.67 3.46
CA SER A 73 0.30 13.89 3.68
C SER A 73 -0.45 15.17 3.34
N TYR A 74 -1.40 15.13 2.40
CA TYR A 74 -2.00 16.32 1.80
C TYR A 74 -3.52 16.39 1.98
N TRP A 75 -4.07 17.60 1.87
CA TRP A 75 -5.50 17.88 1.86
C TRP A 75 -5.82 19.06 0.95
N TRP A 76 -6.86 18.94 0.13
CA TRP A 76 -7.57 20.07 -0.49
C TRP A 76 -9.03 19.71 -0.80
N SER A 77 -9.89 20.71 -0.89
CA SER A 77 -11.29 20.51 -1.30
C SER A 77 -11.31 20.10 -2.77
N GLY A 78 -12.04 19.04 -3.10
CA GLY A 78 -12.10 18.53 -4.48
C GLY A 78 -10.99 17.55 -4.87
N MET A 79 -10.10 17.17 -3.94
CA MET A 79 -8.98 16.25 -4.20
C MET A 79 -9.33 15.00 -5.01
N HIS A 80 -10.45 14.34 -4.73
CA HIS A 80 -10.84 13.16 -5.50
C HIS A 80 -11.15 13.47 -6.97
N ALA A 81 -11.78 14.62 -7.25
CA ALA A 81 -12.07 15.04 -8.60
C ALA A 81 -10.78 15.38 -9.36
N ASP A 82 -9.86 16.11 -8.72
CA ASP A 82 -8.56 16.44 -9.30
C ASP A 82 -7.75 15.17 -9.58
N VAL A 83 -7.67 14.24 -8.63
CA VAL A 83 -6.99 12.95 -8.81
C VAL A 83 -7.62 12.17 -9.96
N SER A 84 -8.95 12.14 -10.04
CA SER A 84 -9.66 11.45 -11.12
C SER A 84 -9.32 12.06 -12.49
N SER A 85 -9.36 13.39 -12.60
CA SER A 85 -9.04 14.14 -13.81
C SER A 85 -7.60 13.94 -14.27
N VAL A 86 -6.63 13.97 -13.36
CA VAL A 86 -5.22 13.78 -13.71
C VAL A 86 -4.93 12.34 -14.13
N VAL A 87 -5.41 11.36 -13.35
CA VAL A 87 -5.14 9.94 -13.62
C VAL A 87 -5.84 9.46 -14.90
N SER A 88 -7.03 9.97 -15.22
CA SER A 88 -7.74 9.60 -16.46
C SER A 88 -7.02 10.05 -17.73
N ARG A 89 -6.24 11.14 -17.67
CA ARG A 89 -5.43 11.66 -18.79
C ARG A 89 -4.09 10.93 -18.97
N CYS A 90 -3.79 9.93 -18.13
CA CYS A 90 -2.54 9.18 -18.23
C CYS A 90 -2.53 8.26 -19.47
N LYS A 91 -1.80 8.66 -20.52
CA LYS A 91 -1.66 7.89 -21.78
C LYS A 91 -1.18 6.44 -21.57
N LEU A 92 -0.31 6.19 -20.60
CA LEU A 92 0.17 4.83 -20.28
C LEU A 92 -0.94 3.96 -19.67
N CYS A 93 -1.77 4.54 -18.79
CA CYS A 93 -2.93 3.83 -18.25
C CYS A 93 -3.99 3.59 -19.32
N ASP A 94 -4.27 4.58 -20.15
CA ASP A 94 -5.26 4.51 -21.22
C ASP A 94 -4.94 3.35 -22.19
N ARG A 95 -3.71 3.32 -22.71
CA ARG A 95 -3.21 2.23 -23.57
C ARG A 95 -3.26 0.85 -22.90
N ALA A 96 -2.96 0.78 -21.60
CA ALA A 96 -2.96 -0.49 -20.86
C ALA A 96 -4.38 -1.00 -20.56
N ASN A 97 -5.36 -0.10 -20.44
CA ASN A 97 -6.76 -0.44 -20.14
C ASN A 97 -7.58 -0.79 -21.38
N THR A 98 -7.04 -0.62 -22.60
CA THR A 98 -7.71 -1.01 -23.86
C THR A 98 -7.94 -2.52 -23.98
N THR A 99 -7.32 -3.34 -23.12
CA THR A 99 -7.57 -4.78 -23.05
C THR A 99 -8.74 -5.11 -22.13
N GLY A 100 -9.93 -5.25 -22.74
CA GLY A 100 -11.12 -6.00 -22.30
C GLY A 100 -11.48 -6.06 -20.80
N ASN A 101 -12.66 -5.56 -20.47
CA ASN A 101 -13.38 -5.90 -19.23
C ASN A 101 -13.74 -7.41 -19.24
N VAL A 102 -12.81 -8.27 -18.86
CA VAL A 102 -13.14 -9.65 -18.48
C VAL A 102 -13.96 -9.55 -17.19
N ARG A 103 -15.20 -10.02 -17.23
CA ARG A 103 -16.02 -10.15 -16.03
C ARG A 103 -15.24 -11.06 -15.06
N PRO A 104 -14.92 -10.60 -13.84
CA PRO A 104 -14.30 -11.49 -12.86
C PRO A 104 -15.27 -12.65 -12.63
N GLU A 105 -14.81 -13.89 -12.84
CA GLU A 105 -15.56 -15.04 -12.37
C GLU A 105 -15.80 -14.93 -10.86
N GLU A 106 -16.91 -15.50 -10.40
CA GLU A 106 -17.33 -15.45 -9.01
C GLU A 106 -16.42 -16.36 -8.18
N LEU A 107 -15.25 -15.83 -7.79
CA LEU A 107 -14.29 -16.54 -6.96
C LEU A 107 -14.88 -16.73 -5.56
N GLN A 108 -14.92 -17.98 -5.08
CA GLN A 108 -15.20 -18.27 -3.68
C GLN A 108 -13.90 -18.21 -2.88
N PRO A 109 -13.62 -17.13 -2.14
CA PRO A 109 -12.38 -17.04 -1.38
C PRO A 109 -12.34 -18.13 -0.32
N LEU A 110 -11.16 -18.72 -0.10
CA LEU A 110 -10.93 -19.58 1.05
C LEU A 110 -11.38 -18.88 2.34
N PRO A 111 -11.90 -19.62 3.34
CA PRO A 111 -12.18 -19.08 4.65
C PRO A 111 -10.94 -18.36 5.19
N ILE A 112 -11.11 -17.10 5.54
CA ILE A 112 -10.08 -16.28 6.15
C ILE A 112 -10.05 -16.65 7.63
N LYS A 113 -8.94 -17.24 8.07
CA LYS A 113 -8.63 -17.47 9.49
C LYS A 113 -7.97 -16.20 10.07
N GLY A 114 -7.57 -16.24 11.34
CA GLY A 114 -6.99 -15.07 12.03
C GLY A 114 -5.70 -14.51 11.40
N PRO A 115 -5.19 -13.39 11.92
CA PRO A 115 -3.94 -12.79 11.47
C PRO A 115 -2.78 -13.80 11.46
N MET A 116 -1.91 -13.72 10.46
CA MET A 116 -0.72 -14.58 10.30
C MET A 116 -1.03 -16.07 10.15
N TYR A 117 -2.29 -16.46 9.95
CA TYR A 117 -2.62 -17.87 9.80
C TYR A 117 -2.12 -18.44 8.47
N ARG A 118 -2.34 -17.71 7.36
CA ARG A 118 -2.04 -18.18 6.01
C ARG A 118 -1.30 -17.12 5.21
N TRP A 119 -0.21 -17.53 4.58
CA TRP A 119 0.43 -16.79 3.51
C TRP A 119 0.17 -17.46 2.16
N GLY A 120 -0.20 -16.68 1.15
CA GLY A 120 -0.19 -17.11 -0.26
C GLY A 120 1.09 -16.64 -0.92
N VAL A 121 1.75 -17.49 -1.70
CA VAL A 121 3.02 -17.16 -2.36
C VAL A 121 2.97 -17.58 -3.82
N ASP A 122 3.31 -16.64 -4.72
CA ASP A 122 3.37 -16.84 -6.16
C ASP A 122 4.59 -16.13 -6.76
N LEU A 123 4.99 -16.53 -7.97
CA LEU A 123 6.03 -15.87 -8.76
C LEU A 123 5.44 -15.16 -9.97
N CYS A 124 6.06 -14.03 -10.33
CA CYS A 124 5.81 -13.41 -11.62
C CYS A 124 7.10 -13.05 -12.35
N GLY A 125 7.06 -13.23 -13.68
CA GLY A 125 8.21 -13.06 -14.56
C GLY A 125 8.21 -14.09 -15.70
N PRO A 126 9.29 -14.19 -16.47
CA PRO A 126 10.47 -13.35 -16.38
C PRO A 126 10.20 -11.90 -16.84
N PHE A 127 10.86 -10.95 -16.20
CA PHE A 127 10.97 -9.55 -16.63
C PHE A 127 12.33 -9.30 -17.30
N PRO A 128 12.54 -8.16 -17.99
CA PRO A 128 13.87 -7.75 -18.41
C PRO A 128 14.81 -7.71 -17.20
N GLU A 129 16.01 -8.26 -17.37
CA GLU A 129 16.99 -8.33 -16.29
C GLU A 129 17.36 -6.93 -15.80
N THR A 130 17.38 -6.74 -14.48
CA THR A 130 17.77 -5.47 -13.85
C THR A 130 19.28 -5.37 -13.68
N ALA A 131 19.78 -4.18 -13.32
CA ALA A 131 21.19 -3.99 -13.00
C ALA A 131 21.68 -4.87 -11.82
N ARG A 132 20.75 -5.37 -10.98
CA ARG A 132 21.04 -6.31 -9.88
C ARG A 132 20.95 -7.78 -10.29
N GLY A 133 20.62 -8.07 -11.55
CA GLY A 133 20.42 -9.43 -12.06
C GLY A 133 19.03 -10.00 -11.76
N ASP A 134 18.09 -9.18 -11.28
CA ASP A 134 16.75 -9.64 -10.94
C ASP A 134 15.91 -9.86 -12.20
N ARG A 135 15.15 -10.96 -12.23
CA ARG A 135 14.30 -11.37 -13.37
C ARG A 135 12.89 -11.78 -12.95
N TYR A 136 12.68 -12.11 -11.69
CA TYR A 136 11.42 -12.58 -11.15
C TYR A 136 11.03 -11.76 -9.92
N VAL A 137 9.76 -11.82 -9.56
CA VAL A 137 9.25 -11.24 -8.31
C VAL A 137 8.45 -12.29 -7.59
N MET A 138 8.85 -12.60 -6.36
CA MET A 138 8.00 -13.30 -5.39
C MET A 138 6.98 -12.34 -4.82
N VAL A 139 5.71 -12.71 -4.96
CA VAL A 139 4.56 -12.02 -4.39
C VAL A 139 4.05 -12.89 -3.25
N ALA A 140 4.31 -12.45 -2.02
CA ALA A 140 3.78 -13.10 -0.82
C ALA A 140 2.66 -12.24 -0.23
N ILE A 141 1.52 -12.83 0.12
CA ILE A 141 0.39 -12.15 0.75
C ILE A 141 0.01 -12.83 2.06
N GLU A 142 -0.16 -12.06 3.12
CA GLU A 142 -0.87 -12.50 4.34
C GLU A 142 -2.39 -12.37 4.13
N HIS A 143 -3.12 -13.49 4.22
CA HIS A 143 -4.51 -13.56 3.76
C HIS A 143 -5.50 -12.74 4.60
N PHE A 144 -5.25 -12.51 5.89
CA PHE A 144 -6.16 -11.76 6.74
C PHE A 144 -6.09 -10.25 6.45
N SER A 145 -4.91 -9.67 6.67
CA SER A 145 -4.63 -8.24 6.51
C SER A 145 -4.54 -7.80 5.06
N LYS A 146 -4.31 -8.75 4.14
CA LYS A 146 -3.92 -8.48 2.75
C LYS A 146 -2.55 -7.80 2.63
N HIS A 147 -1.71 -7.86 3.67
CA HIS A 147 -0.35 -7.34 3.58
C HIS A 147 0.42 -8.11 2.52
N ILE A 148 1.21 -7.40 1.70
CA ILE A 148 1.97 -8.00 0.61
C ILE A 148 3.47 -7.77 0.82
N GLU A 149 4.31 -8.72 0.45
CA GLU A 149 5.75 -8.56 0.22
C GLU A 149 6.04 -8.80 -1.26
N LEU A 150 6.86 -7.92 -1.86
CA LEU A 150 7.27 -7.98 -3.26
C LEU A 150 8.79 -8.09 -3.30
N ILE A 151 9.30 -9.28 -3.59
CA ILE A 151 10.72 -9.60 -3.42
C ILE A 151 11.32 -9.91 -4.79
N PRO A 152 12.27 -9.10 -5.28
CA PRO A 152 12.93 -9.39 -6.55
C PRO A 152 13.86 -10.59 -6.40
N LEU A 153 13.95 -11.41 -7.47
CA LEU A 153 14.74 -12.64 -7.50
C LEU A 153 15.49 -12.78 -8.84
N PRO A 154 16.74 -13.29 -8.85
CA PRO A 154 17.48 -13.55 -10.08
C PRO A 154 16.98 -14.78 -10.84
N ASP A 155 16.47 -15.77 -10.12
CA ASP A 155 15.95 -17.03 -10.65
C ASP A 155 14.74 -17.51 -9.84
N LYS A 156 14.15 -18.61 -10.29
CA LYS A 156 13.01 -19.27 -9.64
C LYS A 156 13.36 -20.63 -9.02
N THR A 157 14.61 -20.83 -8.63
CA THR A 157 15.01 -22.09 -7.98
C THR A 157 14.40 -22.19 -6.58
N ALA A 158 14.12 -23.41 -6.13
CA ALA A 158 13.62 -23.67 -4.77
C ALA A 158 14.53 -23.09 -3.68
N LYS A 159 15.85 -23.12 -3.90
CA LYS A 159 16.83 -22.49 -3.00
C LYS A 159 16.65 -20.97 -2.92
N SER A 160 16.52 -20.30 -4.06
CA SER A 160 16.34 -18.84 -4.11
C SER A 160 15.01 -18.42 -3.50
N THR A 161 13.92 -19.13 -3.78
CA THR A 161 12.61 -18.86 -3.19
C THR A 161 12.60 -19.11 -1.68
N ALA A 162 13.22 -20.19 -1.20
CA ALA A 162 13.32 -20.49 0.23
C ALA A 162 14.05 -19.38 0.99
N GLN A 163 15.24 -18.98 0.51
CA GLN A 163 16.02 -17.93 1.15
C GLN A 163 15.28 -16.58 1.17
N ALA A 164 14.59 -16.26 0.07
CA ALA A 164 13.79 -15.06 -0.04
C ALA A 164 12.61 -15.05 0.94
N PHE A 165 11.87 -16.16 1.04
CA PHE A 165 10.74 -16.29 1.95
C PHE A 165 11.19 -16.26 3.41
N LEU A 166 12.29 -16.94 3.76
CA LEU A 166 12.88 -16.88 5.09
C LEU A 166 13.23 -15.44 5.48
N SER A 167 13.99 -14.75 4.63
CA SER A 167 14.56 -13.42 4.95
C SER A 167 13.51 -12.31 4.98
N ASN A 168 12.48 -12.41 4.14
CA ASN A 168 11.52 -11.32 3.93
C ASN A 168 10.13 -11.60 4.51
N VAL A 169 9.81 -12.85 4.85
CA VAL A 169 8.53 -13.21 5.46
C VAL A 169 8.73 -13.79 6.84
N LEU A 170 9.37 -14.96 6.97
CA LEU A 170 9.48 -15.65 8.26
C LEU A 170 10.26 -14.84 9.31
N ALA A 171 11.39 -14.24 8.93
CA ALA A 171 12.20 -13.42 9.83
C ALA A 171 11.51 -12.12 10.29
N ARG A 172 10.42 -11.70 9.61
CA ARG A 172 9.73 -10.43 9.87
C ARG A 172 8.37 -10.61 10.52
N PHE A 173 7.67 -11.69 10.19
CA PHE A 173 6.28 -11.93 10.59
C PHE A 173 6.08 -13.22 11.38
N SER A 174 7.16 -13.98 11.66
CA SER A 174 7.14 -15.32 12.24
C SER A 174 6.52 -16.39 11.32
N ALA A 175 6.55 -17.66 11.76
CA ALA A 175 6.01 -18.78 11.01
C ALA A 175 4.46 -18.78 11.05
N PRO A 176 3.79 -18.79 9.89
CA PRO A 176 2.34 -18.97 9.85
C PRO A 176 1.94 -20.43 10.09
N ALA A 177 0.65 -20.68 10.26
CA ALA A 177 0.14 -22.05 10.34
C ALA A 177 0.26 -22.77 8.98
N GLU A 178 0.04 -22.06 7.88
CA GLU A 178 0.16 -22.65 6.54
C GLU A 178 0.60 -21.66 5.46
N VAL A 179 1.21 -22.20 4.41
CA VAL A 179 1.60 -21.48 3.20
C VAL A 179 0.91 -22.13 2.00
N LEU A 180 0.22 -21.32 1.21
CA LEU A 180 -0.47 -21.71 -0.02
C LEU A 180 0.37 -21.32 -1.24
N THR A 181 0.71 -22.29 -2.09
CA THR A 181 1.39 -22.05 -3.38
C THR A 181 0.63 -22.73 -4.52
N ASP A 182 1.03 -22.46 -5.76
CA ASP A 182 0.72 -23.37 -6.86
C ASP A 182 1.59 -24.64 -6.79
N ARG A 183 1.44 -25.51 -7.79
CA ARG A 183 2.20 -26.78 -7.90
C ARG A 183 3.55 -26.61 -8.61
N GLY A 184 4.10 -25.40 -8.63
CA GLY A 184 5.41 -25.10 -9.22
C GLY A 184 6.55 -25.86 -8.54
N ALA A 185 7.56 -26.23 -9.32
CA ALA A 185 8.76 -26.91 -8.81
C ALA A 185 9.61 -26.00 -7.90
N GLU A 186 9.46 -24.68 -8.06
CA GLU A 186 10.04 -23.64 -7.21
C GLU A 186 9.58 -23.68 -5.74
N TRP A 187 8.47 -24.37 -5.45
CA TRP A 187 7.92 -24.52 -4.10
C TRP A 187 8.25 -25.87 -3.46
N GLN A 188 8.94 -26.74 -4.20
CA GLN A 188 9.38 -28.05 -3.73
C GLN A 188 10.81 -27.96 -3.18
N GLY A 189 11.43 -29.11 -2.87
CA GLY A 189 12.85 -29.18 -2.50
C GLY A 189 13.17 -28.32 -1.28
N GLU A 190 14.11 -27.39 -1.42
CA GLU A 190 14.55 -26.50 -0.34
C GLU A 190 13.43 -25.60 0.22
N PHE A 191 12.44 -25.23 -0.60
CA PHE A 191 11.31 -24.41 -0.13
C PHE A 191 10.40 -25.23 0.79
N ALA A 192 9.97 -26.42 0.33
CA ALA A 192 9.18 -27.34 1.14
C ALA A 192 9.93 -27.76 2.43
N ALA A 193 11.23 -28.04 2.32
CA ALA A 193 12.07 -28.38 3.48
C ALA A 193 12.16 -27.23 4.50
N LEU A 194 12.24 -25.98 4.04
CA LEU A 194 12.17 -24.80 4.93
C LEU A 194 10.83 -24.74 5.68
N LEU A 195 9.71 -24.96 4.98
CA LEU A 195 8.39 -24.97 5.61
C LEU A 195 8.27 -26.07 6.66
N GLU A 196 8.75 -27.28 6.34
CA GLU A 196 8.79 -28.41 7.25
C GLU A 196 9.65 -28.11 8.50
N GLN A 197 10.83 -27.52 8.33
CA GLN A 197 11.70 -27.12 9.44
C GLN A 197 11.04 -26.11 10.39
N CYS A 198 10.13 -25.28 9.87
CA CYS A 198 9.36 -24.31 10.64
C CYS A 198 8.00 -24.84 11.11
N ALA A 199 7.69 -26.13 10.89
CA ALA A 199 6.40 -26.75 11.18
C ALA A 199 5.21 -26.01 10.53
N ILE A 200 5.41 -25.54 9.31
CA ILE A 200 4.40 -24.84 8.51
C ILE A 200 3.74 -25.84 7.56
N ASP A 201 2.41 -25.89 7.54
CA ASP A 201 1.67 -26.71 6.58
C ASP A 201 1.83 -26.14 5.16
N HIS A 202 2.46 -26.90 4.26
CA HIS A 202 2.51 -26.56 2.85
C HIS A 202 1.21 -27.02 2.16
N ARG A 203 0.43 -26.07 1.66
CA ARG A 203 -0.81 -26.28 0.92
C ARG A 203 -0.59 -25.91 -0.55
N GLU A 204 -1.10 -26.73 -1.45
CA GLU A 204 -1.04 -26.45 -2.89
C GLU A 204 -2.44 -26.21 -3.44
N THR A 205 -2.57 -25.29 -4.40
CA THR A 205 -3.81 -25.11 -5.14
C THR A 205 -4.13 -26.37 -5.95
N SER A 206 -5.41 -26.74 -6.02
CA SER A 206 -5.86 -27.84 -6.86
C SER A 206 -6.10 -27.35 -8.28
N ALA A 207 -5.80 -28.19 -9.28
CA ALA A 207 -6.08 -27.88 -10.68
C ALA A 207 -7.59 -27.68 -10.97
N GLU A 208 -8.46 -28.22 -10.12
CA GLU A 208 -9.92 -28.22 -10.30
C GLU A 208 -10.64 -27.07 -9.56
N HIS A 209 -9.96 -26.39 -8.64
CA HIS A 209 -10.51 -25.21 -7.94
C HIS A 209 -9.52 -24.02 -7.93
N PRO A 210 -9.19 -23.41 -9.10
CA PRO A 210 -8.42 -22.16 -9.17
C PRO A 210 -9.03 -21.04 -8.31
N GLN A 211 -10.35 -21.10 -8.10
CA GLN A 211 -11.13 -20.17 -7.27
C GLN A 211 -10.60 -20.05 -5.83
N THR A 212 -9.94 -21.10 -5.32
CA THR A 212 -9.39 -21.24 -3.97
C THR A 212 -8.33 -20.17 -3.64
N ASP A 213 -7.53 -19.75 -4.63
CA ASP A 213 -6.49 -18.73 -4.44
C ASP A 213 -6.81 -17.38 -5.11
N GLY A 214 -8.10 -17.11 -5.32
CA GLY A 214 -8.55 -15.89 -5.99
C GLY A 214 -8.12 -14.58 -5.30
N ALA A 215 -7.61 -14.63 -4.06
CA ALA A 215 -7.04 -13.47 -3.38
C ALA A 215 -5.59 -13.19 -3.80
N ALA A 216 -4.71 -14.20 -3.79
CA ALA A 216 -3.32 -14.02 -4.21
C ALA A 216 -3.27 -13.77 -5.73
N GLU A 217 -4.06 -14.50 -6.53
CA GLU A 217 -4.13 -14.32 -7.98
C GLU A 217 -4.51 -12.87 -8.37
N ARG A 218 -5.53 -12.28 -7.73
CA ARG A 218 -5.92 -10.88 -8.00
C ARG A 218 -4.79 -9.91 -7.68
N ILE A 219 -4.02 -10.18 -6.64
CA ILE A 219 -2.91 -9.31 -6.22
C ILE A 219 -1.74 -9.48 -7.16
N VAL A 220 -1.40 -10.70 -7.53
CA VAL A 220 -0.41 -11.00 -8.57
C VAL A 220 -0.79 -10.29 -9.86
N GLN A 221 -2.07 -10.29 -10.27
CA GLN A 221 -2.53 -9.54 -11.43
C GLN A 221 -2.41 -8.02 -11.26
N VAL A 222 -2.66 -7.49 -10.05
CA VAL A 222 -2.43 -6.07 -9.74
C VAL A 222 -0.94 -5.72 -9.87
N VAL A 223 -0.06 -6.55 -9.32
CA VAL A 223 1.41 -6.39 -9.36
C VAL A 223 1.90 -6.50 -10.80
N LYS A 224 1.54 -7.56 -11.53
CA LYS A 224 1.86 -7.76 -12.96
C LYS A 224 1.43 -6.57 -13.81
N ARG A 225 0.24 -6.00 -13.57
CA ARG A 225 -0.22 -4.80 -14.30
C ARG A 225 0.57 -3.56 -13.93
N GLY A 226 0.86 -3.35 -12.64
CA GLY A 226 1.66 -2.21 -12.17
C GLY A 226 3.08 -2.25 -12.74
N LEU A 227 3.73 -3.42 -12.68
CA LEU A 227 5.07 -3.62 -13.23
C LEU A 227 5.10 -3.46 -14.74
N ARG A 228 4.14 -4.04 -15.48
CA ARG A 228 4.03 -3.82 -16.93
C ARG A 228 3.95 -2.34 -17.30
N LYS A 229 3.12 -1.56 -16.59
CA LYS A 229 3.00 -0.12 -16.81
C LYS A 229 4.28 0.64 -16.49
N TYR A 230 4.96 0.26 -15.40
CA TYR A 230 6.22 0.87 -15.00
C TYR A 230 7.36 0.55 -15.99
N CYS A 231 7.50 -0.71 -16.42
CA CYS A 231 8.49 -1.11 -17.41
C CYS A 231 8.24 -0.48 -18.79
N ALA A 232 6.98 -0.16 -19.12
CA ALA A 232 6.62 0.56 -20.34
C ALA A 232 6.96 2.06 -20.30
N GLN A 233 7.36 2.61 -19.15
CA GLN A 233 7.93 3.95 -19.09
C GLN A 233 9.32 3.95 -19.72
N GLU A 234 9.62 5.00 -20.47
CA GLU A 234 10.91 5.17 -21.14
C GLU A 234 12.08 5.12 -20.14
N GLY A 235 13.08 4.30 -20.44
CA GLY A 235 14.27 4.12 -19.60
C GLY A 235 14.06 3.34 -18.29
N ARG A 236 12.89 2.73 -18.06
CA ARG A 236 12.56 2.05 -16.79
C ARG A 236 12.51 0.53 -16.86
N ALA A 237 12.67 -0.06 -18.05
CA ALA A 237 12.53 -1.49 -18.26
C ALA A 237 13.50 -2.36 -17.42
N GLN A 238 14.66 -1.84 -17.03
CA GLN A 238 15.68 -2.54 -16.22
C GLN A 238 15.75 -2.05 -14.76
N ALA A 239 14.82 -1.18 -14.33
CA ALA A 239 14.81 -0.58 -12.99
C ALA A 239 13.49 -0.86 -12.24
N TRP A 240 12.81 -1.95 -12.60
CA TRP A 240 11.51 -2.31 -12.03
C TRP A 240 11.61 -2.83 -10.59
N ASP A 241 12.76 -3.39 -10.23
CA ASP A 241 13.09 -3.88 -8.90
C ASP A 241 13.18 -2.74 -7.87
N GLU A 242 13.75 -1.59 -8.25
CA GLU A 242 13.74 -0.35 -7.44
C GLU A 242 12.33 0.19 -7.18
N PHE A 243 11.37 -0.19 -8.00
CA PHE A 243 10.00 0.27 -7.90
C PHE A 243 9.13 -0.61 -6.99
N LEU A 244 9.51 -1.87 -6.73
CA LEU A 244 8.75 -2.77 -5.87
C LEU A 244 8.43 -2.20 -4.48
N PRO A 245 9.37 -1.55 -3.76
CA PRO A 245 9.07 -0.97 -2.45
C PRO A 245 8.00 0.13 -2.51
N TRP A 246 8.00 0.95 -3.56
CA TRP A 246 7.00 2.00 -3.78
C TRP A 246 5.62 1.41 -4.07
N MET A 247 5.57 0.36 -4.88
CA MET A 247 4.34 -0.37 -5.15
C MET A 247 3.76 -0.98 -3.86
N ALA A 248 4.62 -1.66 -3.08
CA ALA A 248 4.22 -2.29 -1.84
C ALA A 248 3.70 -1.25 -0.82
N LEU A 249 4.41 -0.13 -0.65
CA LEU A 249 3.97 0.98 0.20
C LEU A 249 2.59 1.51 -0.23
N GLY A 250 2.43 1.81 -1.53
CA GLY A 250 1.17 2.30 -2.08
C GLY A 250 0.00 1.35 -1.85
N TYR A 251 0.25 0.04 -1.96
CA TYR A 251 -0.74 -0.99 -1.72
C TYR A 251 -1.09 -1.10 -0.23
N ARG A 252 -0.08 -1.20 0.64
CA ARG A 252 -0.24 -1.40 2.09
C ARG A 252 -0.92 -0.22 2.78
N CYS A 253 -0.73 1.00 2.28
CA CYS A 253 -1.35 2.20 2.86
C CYS A 253 -2.66 2.61 2.17
N SER A 254 -3.16 1.84 1.20
CA SER A 254 -4.44 2.11 0.54
C SER A 254 -5.54 1.18 1.05
N PRO A 255 -6.76 1.68 1.32
CA PRO A 255 -7.88 0.82 1.70
C PRO A 255 -8.21 -0.21 0.62
N GLN A 256 -8.39 -1.47 1.03
CA GLN A 256 -8.81 -2.54 0.12
C GLN A 256 -10.33 -2.57 -0.02
N ALA A 257 -10.82 -2.94 -1.20
CA ALA A 257 -12.27 -2.99 -1.45
C ALA A 257 -12.99 -4.02 -0.57
N SER A 258 -12.32 -5.15 -0.27
CA SER A 258 -12.87 -6.25 0.52
C SER A 258 -12.96 -5.95 2.02
N THR A 259 -11.98 -5.24 2.58
CA THR A 259 -11.89 -4.97 4.03
C THR A 259 -12.31 -3.55 4.39
N ARG A 260 -12.34 -2.63 3.41
CA ARG A 260 -12.47 -1.17 3.59
C ARG A 260 -11.38 -0.52 4.47
N MET A 261 -10.38 -1.31 4.89
CA MET A 261 -9.28 -0.91 5.74
C MET A 261 -7.95 -1.03 4.97
N THR A 262 -6.92 -0.35 5.45
CA THR A 262 -5.57 -0.49 4.87
C THR A 262 -4.94 -1.79 5.37
N PRO A 263 -4.16 -2.51 4.54
CA PRO A 263 -3.39 -3.67 5.02
C PRO A 263 -2.45 -3.31 6.17
N TYR A 264 -1.87 -2.10 6.14
CA TYR A 264 -1.03 -1.59 7.22
C TYR A 264 -1.80 -1.53 8.56
N PHE A 265 -3.01 -0.99 8.58
CA PHE A 265 -3.84 -0.94 9.77
C PHE A 265 -4.20 -2.34 10.28
N LEU A 266 -4.61 -3.24 9.38
CA LEU A 266 -4.99 -4.60 9.78
C LEU A 266 -3.82 -5.41 10.36
N LEU A 267 -2.59 -5.11 9.94
CA LEU A 267 -1.40 -5.81 10.42
C LEU A 267 -0.84 -5.21 11.72
N TYR A 268 -0.76 -3.87 11.80
CA TYR A 268 -0.09 -3.17 12.90
C TYR A 268 -1.05 -2.56 13.93
N GLY A 269 -2.36 -2.59 13.68
CA GLY A 269 -3.37 -1.95 14.53
C GLY A 269 -3.37 -0.43 14.49
N VAL A 270 -2.51 0.19 13.69
CA VAL A 270 -2.35 1.65 13.60
C VAL A 270 -2.46 2.12 12.16
N ASP A 271 -3.11 3.27 11.95
CA ASP A 271 -3.15 3.89 10.63
C ASP A 271 -1.76 4.30 10.15
N PRO A 272 -1.47 4.20 8.83
CA PRO A 272 -0.24 4.73 8.28
C PRO A 272 -0.20 6.25 8.47
N VAL A 273 0.75 6.72 9.28
CA VAL A 273 1.02 8.16 9.48
C VAL A 273 2.36 8.49 8.85
N VAL A 274 2.35 9.49 7.98
CA VAL A 274 3.54 9.96 7.26
C VAL A 274 3.84 11.41 7.64
N PRO A 275 5.07 11.90 7.41
CA PRO A 275 5.37 13.32 7.59
C PRO A 275 4.44 14.24 6.77
N PRO A 276 4.09 15.43 7.30
CA PRO A 276 4.52 15.99 8.59
C PRO A 276 3.73 15.47 9.80
N ALA A 277 2.58 14.82 9.60
CA ALA A 277 1.67 14.42 10.68
C ALA A 277 2.32 13.57 11.76
N VAL A 278 3.26 12.68 11.38
CA VAL A 278 4.00 11.85 12.34
C VAL A 278 4.89 12.70 13.26
N ARG A 279 5.52 13.76 12.74
CA ARG A 279 6.39 14.65 13.51
C ARG A 279 5.60 15.46 14.52
N GLU A 280 4.42 15.91 14.14
CA GLU A 280 3.54 16.63 15.05
C GLU A 280 2.92 15.72 16.11
N ARG A 281 2.60 14.47 15.74
CA ARG A 281 2.04 13.49 16.67
C ARG A 281 2.99 13.17 17.81
N PHE A 282 4.29 13.09 17.51
CA PHE A 282 5.35 12.75 18.44
C PHE A 282 6.34 13.91 18.62
N ALA A 283 5.81 15.13 18.70
CA ALA A 283 6.64 16.34 18.85
C ALA A 283 7.31 16.41 20.23
N GLU A 284 6.59 15.98 21.26
CA GLU A 284 7.12 15.91 22.63
C GLU A 284 7.85 14.57 22.83
N PRO A 285 9.06 14.58 23.44
CA PRO A 285 9.75 13.37 23.84
C PRO A 285 8.88 12.54 24.80
N LEU A 286 8.84 11.23 24.57
CA LEU A 286 8.24 10.28 25.49
C LEU A 286 9.35 9.65 26.33
N ASP A 287 9.23 9.68 27.66
CA ASP A 287 10.10 8.90 28.55
C ASP A 287 9.51 7.49 28.78
N PRO A 288 10.05 6.45 28.13
CA PRO A 288 9.54 5.08 28.29
C PRO A 288 9.85 4.50 29.68
N THR A 289 10.75 5.12 30.45
CA THR A 289 11.08 4.69 31.81
C THR A 289 10.10 5.26 32.84
N ASN A 290 9.37 6.33 32.48
CA ASN A 290 8.29 6.88 33.26
C ASN A 290 6.98 6.11 33.00
N GLU A 291 6.70 5.13 33.85
CA GLU A 291 5.54 4.23 33.69
C GLU A 291 4.19 4.98 33.59
N GLN A 292 4.02 6.10 34.31
CA GLN A 292 2.77 6.87 34.28
C GLN A 292 2.60 7.60 32.94
N GLU A 293 3.68 8.18 32.43
CA GLU A 293 3.70 8.85 31.13
C GLU A 293 3.45 7.85 29.99
N PHE A 294 4.13 6.71 30.03
CA PHE A 294 3.96 5.65 29.05
C PHE A 294 2.53 5.07 29.06
N LYS A 295 1.94 4.84 30.24
CA LYS A 295 0.53 4.40 30.34
C LYS A 295 -0.45 5.42 29.77
N ARG A 296 -0.26 6.71 30.03
CA ARG A 296 -1.09 7.78 29.45
C ARG A 296 -0.97 7.83 27.93
N PHE A 297 0.23 7.63 27.41
CA PHE A 297 0.47 7.53 25.98
C PHE A 297 -0.31 6.36 25.36
N LEU A 298 -0.20 5.14 25.92
CA LEU A 298 -0.94 3.97 25.42
C LEU A 298 -2.46 4.18 25.43
N GLN A 299 -3.01 4.73 26.53
CA GLN A 299 -4.44 5.05 26.61
C GLN A 299 -4.88 6.07 25.56
N ALA A 300 -4.06 7.09 25.28
CA ALA A 300 -4.34 8.07 24.24
C ALA A 300 -4.32 7.44 22.84
N GLU A 301 -3.47 6.44 22.61
CA GLU A 301 -3.42 5.68 21.36
C GLU A 301 -4.65 4.77 21.18
N GLU A 302 -5.04 4.04 22.21
CA GLU A 302 -6.25 3.20 22.21
C GLU A 302 -7.52 4.03 21.92
N ALA A 303 -7.66 5.19 22.58
CA ALA A 303 -8.80 6.09 22.38
C ALA A 303 -8.87 6.67 20.96
N ARG A 304 -7.75 6.71 20.23
CA ARG A 304 -7.70 7.13 18.82
C ARG A 304 -8.13 6.02 17.86
N GLN A 305 -7.89 4.75 18.21
CA GLN A 305 -8.21 3.58 17.39
C GLN A 305 -9.69 3.15 17.49
N GLY A 306 -10.37 3.46 18.61
CA GLY A 306 -11.78 3.11 18.82
C GLY A 306 -12.83 4.01 18.13
N ARG A 307 -12.50 4.65 17.00
CA ARG A 307 -13.39 5.58 16.26
C ARG A 307 -13.69 5.12 14.84
#